data_AF-A0A068Y3Y1-F1
#
_entry.id   AF-A0A068Y3Y1-F1
#
_cell.length_a   1.000
_cell.length_b   1.000
_cell.length_c   1.000
_cell.angle_alpha   90.00
_cell.angle_beta   90.00
_cell.angle_gamma   90.00
#
_symmetry.space_group_name_H-M   'P 1'
#
loop_
_entity.id
_entity.type
_entity.pdbx_description
1 polymer ?
#
loop_
_entity_poly.entity_id
_entity_poly.type
_entity_poly.pdbx_seq_one_letter_code
_entity_poly.pdbx_strand_id
1 'polypeptide(L)'
;MESFSASNHNAYDVQEDELAEVLREGLKDCFRSVKVNVVPCPDLTASPFGLLRPGLAGKSVVCDVGSMTYLLPVADTSKRYSFCQVIESSGVCGGQLLGAGGGPFFTHGKSCEMAASLQFANGKIASNSTLHGVYDEQTRTPQVINATDNNFGLVGQLLSTEGLPGSVVEVDVAGRLKEGSVYVFLREALTAAYEKLDKPVALGGVFVLTDSKARFHVLQPNFPPYPVDTPARRAEFIKIFEMDPPVLGMGTLVSHDPYGIDLKLEHFHCYNEAKTLAGHFYWDTDPEKAHYRLYLTAAKSLLRIDPKKKA
;
A
#
# COMPACT_ATOMS: atom_id res chain seq x y z
N MET A 1 -15.12 4.13 -21.38
CA MET A 1 -14.19 3.66 -20.34
C MET A 1 -13.85 2.24 -20.74
N GLU A 2 -12.58 1.92 -20.99
CA GLU A 2 -12.18 0.56 -21.39
C GLU A 2 -12.49 -0.40 -20.24
N SER A 3 -13.11 -1.53 -20.55
CA SER A 3 -13.33 -2.59 -19.58
C SER A 3 -12.07 -3.44 -19.49
N PHE A 4 -11.30 -3.28 -18.42
CA PHE A 4 -10.12 -4.12 -18.17
C PHE A 4 -10.55 -5.49 -17.65
N SER A 5 -9.82 -6.54 -18.04
CA SER A 5 -10.06 -7.89 -17.52
C SER A 5 -9.84 -7.93 -16.01
N ALA A 6 -10.85 -8.37 -15.28
CA ALA A 6 -10.81 -8.61 -13.84
C ALA A 6 -10.94 -10.11 -13.55
N SER A 7 -10.17 -10.62 -12.60
CA SER A 7 -10.24 -12.02 -12.16
C SER A 7 -10.12 -12.10 -10.65
N ASN A 8 -10.97 -12.94 -10.04
CA ASN A 8 -10.94 -13.20 -8.61
C ASN A 8 -10.18 -14.50 -8.35
N HIS A 9 -9.32 -14.46 -7.34
CA HIS A 9 -8.50 -15.58 -6.89
C HIS A 9 -8.71 -15.78 -5.39
N ASN A 10 -8.59 -17.02 -4.93
CA ASN A 10 -8.73 -17.32 -3.51
C ASN A 10 -7.43 -16.95 -2.78
N ALA A 11 -7.56 -16.44 -1.55
CA ALA A 11 -6.44 -16.40 -0.62
C ALA A 11 -6.56 -17.55 0.38
N TYR A 12 -5.46 -17.91 1.03
CA TYR A 12 -5.47 -18.84 2.14
C TYR A 12 -6.18 -18.18 3.34
N ASP A 13 -7.18 -18.87 3.90
CA ASP A 13 -7.96 -18.39 5.05
C ASP A 13 -7.18 -18.63 6.35
N VAL A 14 -6.13 -17.83 6.54
CA VAL A 14 -5.26 -17.88 7.71
C VAL A 14 -6.01 -17.43 8.96
N GLN A 15 -5.85 -18.15 10.07
CA GLN A 15 -6.39 -17.72 11.37
C GLN A 15 -5.53 -16.58 11.93
N GLU A 16 -6.15 -15.60 12.58
CA GLU A 16 -5.44 -14.41 13.09
C GLU A 16 -4.34 -14.78 14.11
N ASP A 17 -4.60 -15.76 14.98
CA ASP A 17 -3.59 -16.25 15.94
C ASP A 17 -2.41 -16.93 15.24
N GLU A 18 -2.66 -17.74 14.21
CA GLU A 18 -1.60 -18.36 13.40
C GLU A 18 -0.74 -17.28 12.71
N LEU A 19 -1.40 -16.28 12.12
CA LEU A 19 -0.73 -15.16 11.47
C LEU A 19 0.11 -14.36 12.47
N ALA A 20 -0.40 -14.09 13.67
CA ALA A 20 0.32 -13.38 14.71
C ALA A 20 1.59 -14.13 15.13
N GLU A 21 1.50 -15.45 15.31
CA GLU A 21 2.64 -16.31 15.64
C GLU A 21 3.71 -16.31 14.53
N VAL A 22 3.29 -16.47 13.26
CA VAL A 22 4.20 -16.44 12.10
C VAL A 22 4.96 -15.12 12.01
N LEU A 23 4.26 -13.99 12.14
CA LEU A 23 4.89 -12.67 12.09
C LEU A 23 5.80 -12.43 13.29
N ARG A 24 5.40 -12.86 14.49
CA ARG A 24 6.26 -12.71 15.69
C ARG A 24 7.58 -13.45 15.53
N GLU A 25 7.53 -14.69 15.07
CA GLU A 25 8.72 -15.49 14.85
C GLU A 25 9.58 -14.97 13.70
N GLY A 26 8.97 -14.52 12.61
CA GLY A 26 9.70 -13.98 11.45
C GLY A 26 10.40 -12.65 11.72
N LEU A 27 9.90 -11.86 12.67
CA LEU A 27 10.42 -10.53 12.98
C LEU A 27 11.43 -10.49 14.13
N LYS A 28 11.58 -11.57 14.92
CA LYS A 28 12.39 -11.59 16.16
C LYS A 28 13.86 -11.17 15.97
N ASP A 29 14.43 -11.48 14.81
CA ASP A 29 15.82 -11.12 14.47
C ASP A 29 15.91 -9.81 13.68
N CYS A 30 14.76 -9.20 13.34
CA CYS A 30 14.67 -7.96 12.57
C CYS A 30 14.58 -6.73 13.48
N PHE A 31 14.09 -6.89 14.72
CA PHE A 31 13.88 -5.82 15.69
C PHE A 31 14.27 -6.25 17.10
N ARG A 32 14.72 -5.31 17.93
CA ARG A 32 15.07 -5.54 19.33
C ARG A 32 13.85 -5.86 20.20
N SER A 33 12.70 -5.27 19.90
CA SER A 33 11.43 -5.57 20.55
C SER A 33 10.42 -5.98 19.49
N VAL A 34 9.74 -7.11 19.70
CA VAL A 34 8.69 -7.61 18.82
C VAL A 34 7.51 -8.08 19.67
N LYS A 35 6.34 -7.51 19.41
CA LYS A 35 5.05 -7.96 19.93
C LYS A 35 4.09 -8.05 18.77
N VAL A 36 3.46 -9.21 18.63
CA VAL A 36 2.40 -9.40 17.63
C VAL A 36 1.23 -10.07 18.32
N ASN A 37 0.06 -9.42 18.28
CA ASN A 37 -1.13 -9.86 19.00
C ASN A 37 -2.38 -9.64 18.14
N VAL A 38 -3.39 -10.47 18.37
CA VAL A 38 -4.75 -10.20 17.91
C VAL A 38 -5.41 -9.25 18.90
N VAL A 39 -5.82 -8.07 18.44
CA VAL A 39 -6.40 -7.02 19.30
C VAL A 39 -7.66 -6.43 18.66
N PRO A 40 -8.57 -5.84 19.44
CA PRO A 40 -9.59 -4.96 18.89
C PRO A 40 -8.92 -3.81 18.12
N CYS A 41 -9.33 -3.61 16.88
CA CYS A 41 -8.84 -2.52 16.04
C CYS A 41 -9.10 -1.18 16.75
N PRO A 42 -8.08 -0.31 16.91
CA PRO A 42 -8.32 1.03 17.40
C PRO A 42 -9.21 1.80 16.42
N ASP A 43 -9.87 2.86 16.88
CA ASP A 43 -10.65 3.71 15.99
C ASP A 43 -9.72 4.44 15.01
N LEU A 44 -9.69 3.96 13.77
CA LEU A 44 -8.84 4.52 12.72
C LEU A 44 -9.36 5.87 12.18
N THR A 45 -10.54 6.33 12.58
CA THR A 45 -11.00 7.71 12.30
C THR A 45 -10.35 8.74 13.23
N ALA A 46 -9.82 8.30 14.37
CA ALA A 46 -9.11 9.16 15.31
C ALA A 46 -7.66 9.43 14.87
N SER A 47 -7.01 10.39 15.55
CA SER A 47 -5.57 10.62 15.40
C SER A 47 -4.79 9.37 15.83
N PRO A 48 -3.68 9.04 15.14
CA PRO A 48 -3.06 9.83 14.08
C PRO A 48 -3.61 9.52 12.67
N PHE A 49 -4.40 8.45 12.51
CA PHE A 49 -4.78 7.91 11.20
C PHE A 49 -5.74 8.82 10.42
N GLY A 50 -6.82 9.27 11.06
CA GLY A 50 -7.82 10.13 10.43
C GLY A 50 -8.43 9.56 9.16
N LEU A 51 -8.65 8.23 9.11
CA LEU A 51 -9.31 7.54 8.00
C LEU A 51 -10.82 7.80 8.00
N LEU A 52 -11.47 7.37 6.92
CA LEU A 52 -12.92 7.55 6.72
C LEU A 52 -13.78 6.45 7.37
N ARG A 53 -13.14 5.42 7.94
CA ARG A 53 -13.81 4.29 8.60
C ARG A 53 -13.04 3.88 9.86
N PRO A 54 -13.74 3.36 10.88
CA PRO A 54 -13.16 3.14 12.21
C PRO A 54 -12.29 1.89 12.33
N GLY A 55 -12.30 0.96 11.36
CA GLY A 55 -11.51 -0.27 11.49
C GLY A 55 -11.21 -0.95 10.16
N LEU A 56 -10.73 -2.19 10.23
CA LEU A 56 -10.33 -3.02 9.08
C LEU A 56 -11.06 -4.39 9.02
N ALA A 57 -12.03 -4.60 9.91
CA ALA A 57 -12.76 -5.86 10.00
C ALA A 57 -13.92 -5.92 8.98
N GLY A 58 -14.50 -7.12 8.87
CA GLY A 58 -15.54 -7.44 7.90
C GLY A 58 -14.99 -8.10 6.64
N LYS A 59 -15.77 -8.10 5.57
CA LYS A 59 -15.33 -8.65 4.27
C LYS A 59 -14.16 -7.82 3.72
N SER A 60 -13.04 -8.48 3.45
CA SER A 60 -11.81 -7.86 2.94
C SER A 60 -11.29 -8.58 1.68
N VAL A 61 -10.86 -7.78 0.69
CA VAL A 61 -10.30 -8.20 -0.60
C VAL A 61 -9.06 -7.37 -0.89
N VAL A 62 -7.93 -8.02 -1.18
CA VAL A 62 -6.75 -7.32 -1.70
C VAL A 62 -6.89 -7.20 -3.22
N CYS A 63 -6.78 -5.97 -3.73
CA CYS A 63 -6.98 -5.63 -5.13
C CYS A 63 -5.63 -5.21 -5.74
N ASP A 64 -5.16 -5.95 -6.74
CA ASP A 64 -3.94 -5.68 -7.50
C ASP A 64 -4.30 -5.26 -8.93
N VAL A 65 -4.04 -3.99 -9.24
CA VAL A 65 -4.45 -3.33 -10.49
C VAL A 65 -3.24 -2.90 -11.28
N GLY A 66 -3.24 -3.19 -12.57
CA GLY A 66 -2.17 -2.79 -13.48
C GLY A 66 -0.89 -3.57 -13.26
N SER A 67 0.27 -2.97 -13.46
CA SER A 67 1.56 -3.67 -13.30
C SER A 67 2.68 -2.66 -13.08
N MET A 68 3.68 -3.02 -12.28
CA MET A 68 4.91 -2.22 -12.19
C MET A 68 5.59 -2.06 -13.55
N THR A 69 5.36 -3.00 -14.47
CA THR A 69 5.90 -2.94 -15.83
C THR A 69 5.21 -1.90 -16.71
N TYR A 70 4.05 -1.37 -16.30
CA TYR A 70 3.40 -0.23 -16.92
C TYR A 70 4.01 1.10 -16.46
N LEU A 71 4.77 1.12 -15.36
CA LEU A 71 5.53 2.31 -14.93
C LEU A 71 6.98 2.25 -15.43
N LEU A 72 7.63 1.07 -15.31
CA LEU A 72 9.06 0.90 -15.61
C LEU A 72 9.30 -0.26 -16.59
N PRO A 73 10.31 -0.15 -17.48
CA PRO A 73 11.25 0.97 -17.60
C PRO A 73 10.69 2.16 -18.39
N VAL A 74 9.61 1.99 -19.16
CA VAL A 74 8.94 3.07 -19.89
C VAL A 74 7.47 3.10 -19.47
N ALA A 75 6.98 4.26 -19.10
CA ALA A 75 5.60 4.41 -18.63
C ALA A 75 4.59 4.25 -19.79
N ASP A 76 3.64 3.33 -19.64
CA ASP A 76 2.49 3.20 -20.52
C ASP A 76 1.36 4.11 -20.02
N THR A 77 1.35 5.34 -20.54
CA THR A 77 0.39 6.38 -20.13
C THR A 77 -1.06 6.15 -20.61
N SER A 78 -1.32 5.05 -21.34
CA SER A 78 -2.67 4.58 -21.66
C SER A 78 -3.34 3.88 -20.47
N LYS A 79 -2.56 3.41 -19.49
CA LYS A 79 -3.03 2.65 -18.32
C LYS A 79 -3.65 3.56 -17.27
N ARG A 80 -4.96 3.79 -17.43
CA ARG A 80 -5.78 4.69 -16.61
C ARG A 80 -6.91 3.91 -15.99
N TYR A 81 -7.07 4.03 -14.68
CA TYR A 81 -8.03 3.25 -13.90
C TYR A 81 -8.93 4.17 -13.08
N SER A 82 -10.08 3.63 -12.67
CA SER A 82 -11.00 4.31 -11.75
C SER A 82 -11.26 3.45 -10.53
N PHE A 83 -11.32 4.07 -9.35
CA PHE A 83 -11.71 3.39 -8.13
C PHE A 83 -13.10 2.76 -8.22
N CYS A 84 -14.00 3.31 -9.04
CA CYS A 84 -15.33 2.72 -9.28
C CYS A 84 -15.23 1.28 -9.82
N GLN A 85 -14.31 1.02 -10.75
CA GLN A 85 -14.10 -0.31 -11.32
C GLN A 85 -13.59 -1.30 -10.26
N VAL A 86 -12.70 -0.85 -9.39
CA VAL A 86 -12.16 -1.66 -8.29
C VAL A 86 -13.26 -2.02 -7.29
N ILE A 87 -14.08 -1.03 -6.90
CA ILE A 87 -15.21 -1.22 -5.98
C ILE A 87 -16.19 -2.25 -6.55
N GLU A 88 -16.64 -2.05 -7.79
CA GLU A 88 -17.56 -2.94 -8.48
C GLU A 88 -17.01 -4.38 -8.56
N SER A 89 -15.74 -4.51 -8.97
CA SER A 89 -15.12 -5.82 -9.16
C SER A 89 -14.78 -6.54 -7.85
N SER A 90 -14.55 -5.80 -6.76
CA SER A 90 -14.23 -6.39 -5.44
C SER A 90 -15.43 -7.10 -4.80
N GLY A 91 -16.66 -6.74 -5.21
CA GLY A 91 -17.89 -7.28 -4.63
C GLY A 91 -18.07 -6.95 -3.15
N VAL A 92 -17.36 -5.96 -2.60
CA VAL A 92 -17.64 -5.37 -1.28
C VAL A 92 -18.74 -4.33 -1.47
N CYS A 93 -19.87 -4.45 -0.77
CA CYS A 93 -21.04 -3.60 -1.02
C CYS A 93 -20.88 -2.18 -0.49
N GLY A 94 -20.16 -2.00 0.63
CA GLY A 94 -19.89 -0.71 1.24
C GLY A 94 -18.76 -0.82 2.26
N GLY A 95 -17.95 0.22 2.38
CA GLY A 95 -16.72 0.18 3.17
C GLY A 95 -15.73 1.25 2.75
N GLN A 96 -14.45 0.87 2.67
CA GLN A 96 -13.34 1.71 2.26
C GLN A 96 -12.39 1.01 1.30
N LEU A 97 -11.73 1.79 0.45
CA LEU A 97 -10.48 1.40 -0.20
C LEU A 97 -9.34 2.18 0.44
N LEU A 98 -8.27 1.47 0.79
CA LEU A 98 -7.00 2.06 1.22
C LEU A 98 -5.82 1.41 0.53
N GLY A 99 -4.71 2.13 0.32
CA GLY A 99 -3.49 1.51 -0.21
C GLY A 99 -2.59 2.46 -1.01
N ALA A 100 -1.79 1.86 -1.90
CA ALA A 100 -0.67 2.49 -2.58
C ALA A 100 -0.78 2.35 -4.12
N GLY A 101 -0.20 3.27 -4.88
CA GLY A 101 -0.14 3.16 -6.34
C GLY A 101 0.26 4.44 -7.07
N GLY A 102 0.18 4.42 -8.39
CA GLY A 102 0.35 5.62 -9.20
C GLY A 102 -0.93 6.46 -9.24
N GLY A 103 -0.83 7.76 -8.94
CA GLY A 103 -1.97 8.67 -9.03
C GLY A 103 -2.35 9.03 -10.48
N PRO A 104 -3.43 9.80 -10.68
CA PRO A 104 -3.98 10.11 -11.99
C PRO A 104 -3.15 11.20 -12.68
N PHE A 105 -2.01 10.80 -13.25
CA PHE A 105 -1.10 11.71 -13.96
C PHE A 105 -1.77 12.46 -15.13
N PHE A 106 -2.81 11.86 -15.72
CA PHE A 106 -3.62 12.45 -16.79
C PHE A 106 -4.60 13.52 -16.30
N THR A 107 -4.91 13.55 -15.00
CA THR A 107 -5.73 14.60 -14.37
C THR A 107 -4.84 15.75 -13.90
N HIS A 108 -3.73 15.42 -13.22
CA HIS A 108 -2.83 16.43 -12.64
C HIS A 108 -1.81 16.99 -13.63
N GLY A 109 -1.67 16.38 -14.81
CA GLY A 109 -0.63 16.74 -15.79
C GLY A 109 0.79 16.42 -15.34
N LYS A 110 0.95 15.59 -14.30
CA LYS A 110 2.25 15.16 -13.74
C LYS A 110 2.12 13.82 -13.02
N SER A 111 3.21 13.04 -12.99
CA SER A 111 3.28 11.83 -12.19
C SER A 111 3.07 12.14 -10.71
N CYS A 112 2.42 11.23 -10.00
CA CYS A 112 2.18 11.36 -8.58
C CYS A 112 2.13 9.99 -7.91
N GLU A 113 2.62 9.92 -6.68
CA GLU A 113 2.47 8.77 -5.79
C GLU A 113 1.14 8.88 -5.04
N MET A 114 0.34 7.83 -5.04
CA MET A 114 -1.03 7.85 -4.48
C MET A 114 -1.10 7.11 -3.15
N ALA A 115 -1.51 7.80 -2.09
CA ALA A 115 -1.96 7.19 -0.84
C ALA A 115 -3.49 7.20 -0.83
N ALA A 116 -4.10 6.10 -1.26
CA ALA A 116 -5.54 6.00 -1.49
C ALA A 116 -6.30 5.90 -0.17
N SER A 117 -7.30 6.75 0.05
CA SER A 117 -8.19 6.65 1.20
C SER A 117 -9.57 7.14 0.81
N LEU A 118 -10.50 6.22 0.64
CA LEU A 118 -11.84 6.55 0.18
C LEU A 118 -12.89 5.67 0.84
N GLN A 119 -14.10 6.21 0.95
CA GLN A 119 -15.27 5.52 1.47
C GLN A 119 -16.27 5.31 0.33
N PHE A 120 -16.90 4.14 0.30
CA PHE A 120 -17.93 3.81 -0.67
C PHE A 120 -19.11 3.11 -0.02
N ALA A 121 -20.28 3.23 -0.64
CA ALA A 121 -21.50 2.54 -0.23
C ALA A 121 -22.35 2.24 -1.47
N ASN A 122 -22.98 1.06 -1.49
CA ASN A 122 -23.79 0.56 -2.60
C ASN A 122 -23.04 0.65 -3.95
N GLY A 123 -21.77 0.25 -3.96
CA GLY A 123 -20.92 0.27 -5.14
C GLY A 123 -20.50 1.67 -5.64
N LYS A 124 -20.80 2.73 -4.89
CA LYS A 124 -20.51 4.12 -5.27
C LYS A 124 -19.63 4.81 -4.25
N ILE A 125 -18.69 5.61 -4.74
CA ILE A 125 -17.79 6.40 -3.89
C ILE A 125 -18.61 7.50 -3.21
N ALA A 126 -18.54 7.53 -1.89
CA ALA A 126 -19.22 8.51 -1.04
C ALA A 126 -18.28 9.65 -0.62
N SER A 127 -17.01 9.33 -0.37
CA SER A 127 -15.97 10.31 0.00
C SER A 127 -14.61 9.83 -0.50
N ASN A 128 -13.75 10.78 -0.86
CA ASN A 128 -12.39 10.51 -1.31
C ASN A 128 -11.43 11.49 -0.63
N SER A 129 -10.56 10.96 0.24
CA SER A 129 -9.49 11.67 0.96
C SER A 129 -8.10 11.23 0.51
N THR A 130 -8.00 10.69 -0.71
CA THR A 130 -6.75 10.24 -1.32
C THR A 130 -5.78 11.41 -1.49
N LEU A 131 -4.52 11.16 -1.14
CA LEU A 131 -3.42 12.11 -1.28
C LEU A 131 -2.51 11.72 -2.44
N HIS A 132 -2.06 12.71 -3.20
CA HIS A 132 -1.12 12.55 -4.30
C HIS A 132 0.20 13.28 -3.99
N GLY A 133 1.24 12.52 -3.66
CA GLY A 133 2.60 13.03 -3.51
C GLY A 133 3.20 13.41 -4.86
N VAL A 134 3.67 14.65 -5.00
CA VAL A 134 4.26 15.19 -6.23
C VAL A 134 5.58 15.88 -5.93
N TYR A 135 6.45 15.96 -6.93
CA TYR A 135 7.63 16.80 -6.88
C TYR A 135 7.32 18.20 -7.46
N ASP A 136 7.73 19.25 -6.76
CA ASP A 136 7.75 20.62 -7.30
C ASP A 136 9.17 20.96 -7.73
N GLU A 137 9.36 21.23 -9.03
CA GLU A 137 10.67 21.55 -9.61
C GLU A 137 11.16 22.96 -9.26
N GLN A 138 10.26 23.89 -8.96
CA GLN A 138 10.61 25.27 -8.58
C GLN A 138 11.19 25.30 -7.17
N THR A 139 10.50 24.68 -6.21
CA THR A 139 10.96 24.62 -4.82
C THR A 139 11.94 23.48 -4.58
N ARG A 140 11.99 22.49 -5.48
CA ARG A 140 12.74 21.23 -5.35
C ARG A 140 12.33 20.43 -4.12
N THR A 141 11.06 20.49 -3.74
CA THR A 141 10.51 19.79 -2.57
C THR A 141 9.31 18.91 -2.96
N PRO A 142 8.99 17.90 -2.14
CA PRO A 142 7.72 17.20 -2.25
C PRO A 142 6.56 18.11 -1.84
N GLN A 143 5.40 17.90 -2.45
CA GLN A 143 4.13 18.51 -2.10
C GLN A 143 3.01 17.46 -2.19
N VAL A 144 1.82 17.83 -1.73
CA VAL A 144 0.61 17.00 -1.83
C VAL A 144 -0.46 17.72 -2.62
N ILE A 145 -1.10 16.99 -3.54
CA ILE A 145 -2.34 17.38 -4.20
C ILE A 145 -3.45 16.48 -3.66
N ASN A 146 -4.54 17.06 -3.18
CA ASN A 146 -5.73 16.30 -2.80
C ASN A 146 -6.42 15.74 -4.05
N ALA A 147 -7.00 14.54 -3.96
CA ALA A 147 -7.76 13.98 -5.06
C ALA A 147 -8.93 14.88 -5.47
N THR A 148 -9.02 15.19 -6.76
CA THR A 148 -10.10 15.98 -7.37
C THR A 148 -11.06 15.11 -8.19
N ASP A 149 -10.70 13.85 -8.39
CA ASP A 149 -11.49 12.84 -9.08
C ASP A 149 -11.28 11.46 -8.41
N ASN A 150 -11.86 10.42 -9.01
CA ASN A 150 -11.80 9.04 -8.51
C ASN A 150 -10.94 8.14 -9.39
N ASN A 151 -9.83 8.68 -9.90
CA ASN A 151 -8.98 8.02 -10.86
C ASN A 151 -7.57 7.78 -10.32
N PHE A 152 -6.89 6.81 -10.91
CA PHE A 152 -5.49 6.48 -10.68
C PHE A 152 -4.88 5.84 -11.94
N GLY A 153 -3.60 5.48 -11.94
CA GLY A 153 -2.95 4.97 -13.14
C GLY A 153 -1.78 4.04 -12.89
N LEU A 154 -1.40 3.31 -13.94
CA LEU A 154 -0.24 2.40 -14.04
C LEU A 154 -0.30 1.16 -13.12
N VAL A 155 -0.39 1.37 -11.81
CA VAL A 155 -0.32 0.32 -10.79
C VAL A 155 -1.07 0.74 -9.53
N GLY A 156 -1.79 -0.18 -8.89
CA GLY A 156 -2.46 0.05 -7.62
C GLY A 156 -2.59 -1.22 -6.80
N GLN A 157 -2.16 -1.15 -5.55
CA GLN A 157 -2.28 -2.21 -4.55
C GLN A 157 -3.15 -1.68 -3.42
N LEU A 158 -4.40 -2.15 -3.39
CA LEU A 158 -5.46 -1.60 -2.56
C LEU A 158 -6.09 -2.70 -1.70
N LEU A 159 -6.54 -2.34 -0.51
CA LEU A 159 -7.43 -3.16 0.33
C LEU A 159 -8.85 -2.61 0.20
N SER A 160 -9.76 -3.43 -0.32
CA SER A 160 -11.21 -3.20 -0.23
C SER A 160 -11.74 -3.90 1.01
N THR A 161 -12.29 -3.15 1.96
CA THR A 161 -12.81 -3.73 3.21
C THR A 161 -14.08 -3.02 3.66
N GLU A 162 -14.99 -3.72 4.34
CA GLU A 162 -16.15 -3.08 4.99
C GLU A 162 -15.72 -2.04 6.06
N GLY A 163 -14.50 -2.17 6.57
CA GLY A 163 -13.88 -1.22 7.49
C GLY A 163 -14.65 -1.08 8.79
N LEU A 164 -15.14 -2.20 9.30
CA LEU A 164 -15.89 -2.27 10.56
C LEU A 164 -14.93 -2.33 11.76
N PRO A 165 -15.37 -1.93 12.96
CA PRO A 165 -14.70 -2.34 14.19
C PRO A 165 -14.66 -3.87 14.29
N GLY A 166 -13.60 -4.40 14.87
CA GLY A 166 -13.40 -5.84 15.03
C GLY A 166 -11.95 -6.16 15.34
N SER A 167 -11.58 -7.43 15.34
CA SER A 167 -10.20 -7.87 15.55
C SER A 167 -9.31 -7.56 14.35
N VAL A 168 -8.04 -7.29 14.65
CA VAL A 168 -6.94 -7.16 13.68
C VAL A 168 -5.66 -7.74 14.29
N VAL A 169 -4.69 -8.06 13.45
CA VAL A 169 -3.33 -8.37 13.91
C VAL A 169 -2.56 -7.06 14.08
N GLU A 170 -2.22 -6.73 15.33
CA GLU A 170 -1.30 -5.65 15.67
C GLU A 170 0.13 -6.17 15.66
N VAL A 171 1.00 -5.49 14.92
CA VAL A 171 2.45 -5.70 14.94
C VAL A 171 3.08 -4.45 15.56
N ASP A 172 3.62 -4.59 16.77
CA ASP A 172 4.31 -3.53 17.52
C ASP A 172 5.80 -3.93 17.64
N VAL A 173 6.65 -3.22 16.91
CA VAL A 173 8.08 -3.52 16.81
C VAL A 173 8.94 -2.26 16.98
N ALA A 174 10.08 -2.40 17.66
CA ALA A 174 10.97 -1.27 17.95
C ALA A 174 12.45 -1.64 17.85
N GLY A 175 13.26 -0.67 17.42
CA GLY A 175 14.72 -0.79 17.29
C GLY A 175 15.11 -1.80 16.21
N ARG A 176 15.05 -1.38 14.94
CA ARG A 176 15.38 -2.21 13.78
C ARG A 176 16.86 -2.62 13.82
N LEU A 177 17.11 -3.92 13.60
CA LEU A 177 18.43 -4.56 13.65
C LEU A 177 18.98 -4.94 12.27
N LYS A 178 18.11 -5.06 11.25
CA LYS A 178 18.48 -5.44 9.88
C LYS A 178 18.28 -4.30 8.91
N GLU A 179 19.12 -4.25 7.88
CA GLU A 179 18.88 -3.39 6.71
C GLU A 179 17.62 -3.84 5.96
N GLY A 180 16.80 -2.88 5.55
CA GLY A 180 15.53 -3.14 4.87
C GLY A 180 14.36 -2.40 5.51
N SER A 181 13.16 -2.69 5.03
CA SER A 181 11.93 -2.07 5.49
C SER A 181 11.06 -3.03 6.28
N VAL A 182 10.25 -2.49 7.19
CA VAL A 182 9.29 -3.26 7.97
C VAL A 182 8.33 -4.09 7.10
N TYR A 183 7.84 -3.55 5.98
CA TYR A 183 6.94 -4.29 5.08
C TYR A 183 7.66 -5.41 4.31
N VAL A 184 8.96 -5.23 4.01
CA VAL A 184 9.79 -6.28 3.39
C VAL A 184 9.92 -7.43 4.37
N PHE A 185 10.26 -7.16 5.63
CA PHE A 185 10.42 -8.22 6.66
C PHE A 185 9.11 -8.97 6.92
N LEU A 186 7.98 -8.26 6.95
CA LEU A 186 6.65 -8.87 7.06
C LEU A 186 6.37 -9.82 5.90
N ARG A 187 6.56 -9.37 4.66
CA ARG A 187 6.37 -10.20 3.47
C ARG A 187 7.35 -11.38 3.44
N GLU A 188 8.59 -11.21 3.90
CA GLU A 188 9.59 -12.27 4.04
C GLU A 188 9.14 -13.37 5.02
N ALA A 189 8.62 -12.96 6.18
CA ALA A 189 8.05 -13.89 7.15
C ALA A 189 6.86 -14.67 6.56
N LEU A 190 5.97 -13.97 5.84
CA LEU A 190 4.84 -14.61 5.17
C LEU A 190 5.28 -15.56 4.05
N THR A 191 6.25 -15.19 3.22
CA THR A 191 6.80 -16.07 2.18
C THR A 191 7.38 -17.33 2.81
N ALA A 192 8.25 -17.18 3.81
CA ALA A 192 8.90 -18.33 4.46
C ALA A 192 7.90 -19.32 5.08
N ALA A 193 6.77 -18.82 5.61
CA ALA A 193 5.72 -19.66 6.18
C ALA A 193 4.81 -20.30 5.12
N TYR A 194 4.48 -19.57 4.05
CA TYR A 194 3.34 -19.90 3.19
C TYR A 194 3.69 -20.17 1.71
N GLU A 195 4.95 -20.04 1.27
CA GLU A 195 5.35 -20.17 -0.15
C GLU A 195 5.02 -21.53 -0.80
N LYS A 196 4.81 -22.58 0.01
CA LYS A 196 4.51 -23.94 -0.44
C LYS A 196 3.01 -24.21 -0.60
N LEU A 197 2.16 -23.27 -0.20
CA LEU A 197 0.71 -23.39 -0.34
C LEU A 197 0.29 -23.14 -1.80
N ASP A 198 -0.85 -23.68 -2.18
CA ASP A 198 -1.48 -23.43 -3.48
C ASP A 198 -2.21 -22.08 -3.53
N LYS A 199 -2.35 -21.42 -2.38
CA LYS A 199 -3.01 -20.13 -2.20
C LYS A 199 -2.13 -19.21 -1.38
N PRO A 200 -2.03 -17.92 -1.75
CA PRO A 200 -1.25 -16.96 -0.99
C PRO A 200 -2.01 -16.47 0.23
N VAL A 201 -1.28 -16.05 1.26
CA VAL A 201 -1.84 -15.21 2.32
C VAL A 201 -1.76 -13.77 1.83
N ALA A 202 -2.88 -13.07 1.83
CA ALA A 202 -2.99 -11.69 1.39
C ALA A 202 -3.46 -10.80 2.54
N LEU A 203 -2.70 -9.76 2.86
CA LEU A 203 -2.99 -8.82 3.93
C LEU A 203 -3.08 -7.41 3.37
N GLY A 204 -3.83 -6.56 4.07
CA GLY A 204 -3.77 -5.11 3.91
C GLY A 204 -3.91 -4.42 5.25
N GLY A 205 -3.55 -3.14 5.29
CA GLY A 205 -3.70 -2.39 6.52
C GLY A 205 -2.93 -1.10 6.53
N VAL A 206 -2.67 -0.62 7.75
CA VAL A 206 -2.04 0.67 8.01
C VAL A 206 -0.93 0.56 9.03
N PHE A 207 -0.04 1.54 9.04
CA PHE A 207 0.99 1.67 10.06
C PHE A 207 1.19 3.11 10.51
N VAL A 208 1.74 3.25 11.71
CA VAL A 208 2.38 4.48 12.19
C VAL A 208 3.83 4.18 12.57
N LEU A 209 4.74 5.03 12.11
CA LEU A 209 6.13 5.10 12.55
C LEU A 209 6.29 6.30 13.48
N THR A 210 6.81 6.06 14.68
CA THR A 210 7.22 7.08 15.65
C THR A 210 8.72 7.01 15.90
N ASP A 211 9.24 8.04 16.56
CA ASP A 211 10.61 8.10 17.11
C ASP A 211 11.75 8.07 16.07
N SER A 212 11.42 8.01 14.79
CA SER A 212 12.35 8.05 13.66
C SER A 212 11.70 8.71 12.44
N LYS A 213 12.49 9.37 11.60
CA LYS A 213 12.00 9.90 10.32
C LYS A 213 11.89 8.78 9.30
N ALA A 214 10.98 8.91 8.35
CA ALA A 214 10.89 8.00 7.21
C ALA A 214 11.62 8.54 5.99
N ARG A 215 12.37 7.69 5.31
CA ARG A 215 12.76 7.90 3.91
C ARG A 215 11.58 7.54 3.02
N PHE A 216 11.27 8.41 2.06
CA PHE A 216 10.21 8.18 1.07
C PHE A 216 10.61 8.81 -0.27
N HIS A 217 9.86 8.52 -1.33
CA HIS A 217 10.04 9.22 -2.61
C HIS A 217 8.76 9.73 -3.25
N VAL A 218 8.94 10.68 -4.13
CA VAL A 218 8.02 11.06 -5.21
C VAL A 218 8.77 11.01 -6.54
N LEU A 219 8.05 11.01 -7.66
CA LEU A 219 8.65 10.93 -9.00
C LEU A 219 8.84 12.33 -9.60
N GLN A 220 9.78 12.42 -10.56
CA GLN A 220 9.86 13.58 -11.45
C GLN A 220 8.53 13.82 -12.15
N PRO A 221 8.04 15.07 -12.27
CA PRO A 221 6.69 15.37 -12.76
C PRO A 221 6.37 14.77 -14.14
N ASN A 222 7.37 14.73 -15.02
CA ASN A 222 7.23 14.16 -16.34
C ASN A 222 7.86 12.76 -16.39
N PHE A 223 7.14 11.81 -16.99
CA PHE A 223 7.73 10.52 -17.32
C PHE A 223 8.89 10.73 -18.29
N PRO A 224 10.08 10.15 -18.04
CA PRO A 224 11.22 10.33 -18.92
C PRO A 224 10.94 9.83 -20.34
N PRO A 225 11.45 10.51 -21.39
CA PRO A 225 11.31 10.05 -22.78
C PRO A 225 12.23 8.87 -23.11
N TYR A 226 12.94 8.34 -22.12
CA TYR A 226 13.90 7.25 -22.23
C TYR A 226 13.62 6.18 -21.16
N PRO A 227 14.05 4.92 -21.38
CA PRO A 227 13.85 3.86 -20.40
C PRO A 227 14.59 4.12 -19.09
N VAL A 228 13.90 4.00 -17.96
CA VAL A 228 14.45 4.07 -16.59
C VAL A 228 14.99 2.69 -16.19
N ASP A 229 16.12 2.31 -16.78
CA ASP A 229 16.74 0.98 -16.69
C ASP A 229 18.11 0.96 -16.00
N THR A 230 18.77 2.11 -15.88
CA THR A 230 20.06 2.26 -15.20
C THR A 230 19.93 2.91 -13.81
N PRO A 231 20.88 2.71 -12.89
CA PRO A 231 20.91 3.42 -11.61
C PRO A 231 20.88 4.94 -11.74
N ALA A 232 21.61 5.50 -12.73
CA ALA A 232 21.65 6.94 -12.97
C ALA A 232 20.28 7.48 -13.38
N ARG A 233 19.59 6.82 -14.32
CA ARG A 233 18.24 7.20 -14.75
C ARG A 233 17.20 7.01 -13.65
N ARG A 234 17.35 5.98 -12.81
CA ARG A 234 16.51 5.80 -11.61
C ARG A 234 16.69 6.95 -10.62
N ALA A 235 17.92 7.37 -10.33
CA ALA A 235 18.19 8.50 -9.44
C ALA A 235 17.71 9.84 -10.01
N GLU A 236 17.69 9.98 -11.34
CA GLU A 236 17.09 11.15 -11.99
C GLU A 236 15.56 11.15 -11.84
N PHE A 237 14.92 10.00 -12.02
CA PHE A 237 13.46 9.86 -11.98
C PHE A 237 12.86 9.85 -10.57
N ILE A 238 13.53 9.20 -9.61
CA ILE A 238 13.04 9.00 -8.24
C ILE A 238 13.65 10.07 -7.33
N LYS A 239 12.81 10.92 -6.71
CA LYS A 239 13.23 11.99 -5.79
C LYS A 239 12.98 11.57 -4.35
N ILE A 240 14.08 11.33 -3.63
CA ILE A 240 14.07 10.83 -2.26
C ILE A 240 14.08 11.99 -1.27
N PHE A 241 13.23 11.89 -0.24
CA PHE A 241 13.10 12.86 0.85
C PHE A 241 12.97 12.14 2.20
N GLU A 242 12.94 12.95 3.26
CA GLU A 242 12.65 12.50 4.62
C GLU A 242 11.40 13.19 5.17
N MET A 243 10.65 12.45 6.00
CA MET A 243 9.44 12.92 6.66
C MET A 243 9.57 12.71 8.17
N ASP A 244 9.34 13.77 8.95
CA ASP A 244 9.37 13.68 10.41
C ASP A 244 8.17 12.88 10.95
N PRO A 245 8.35 12.14 12.07
CA PRO A 245 7.27 11.39 12.70
C PRO A 245 6.20 12.30 13.35
N PRO A 246 4.95 11.84 13.52
CA PRO A 246 4.46 10.51 13.14
C PRO A 246 4.29 10.38 11.62
N VAL A 247 4.84 9.29 11.07
CA VAL A 247 4.67 8.94 9.65
C VAL A 247 3.63 7.84 9.56
N LEU A 248 2.58 8.10 8.79
CA LEU A 248 1.48 7.17 8.58
C LEU A 248 1.66 6.47 7.25
N GLY A 249 1.22 5.22 7.15
CA GLY A 249 1.22 4.55 5.85
C GLY A 249 0.16 3.48 5.73
N MET A 250 -0.03 3.06 4.49
CA MET A 250 -1.07 2.12 4.09
C MET A 250 -0.64 1.33 2.85
N GLY A 251 -1.10 0.10 2.76
CA GLY A 251 -0.63 -0.80 1.71
C GLY A 251 -1.12 -2.23 1.87
N THR A 252 -0.51 -3.11 1.08
CA THR A 252 -0.82 -4.54 1.04
C THR A 252 0.44 -5.39 1.07
N LEU A 253 0.27 -6.65 1.50
CA LEU A 253 1.28 -7.70 1.55
C LEU A 253 0.67 -8.98 0.97
N VAL A 254 1.43 -9.72 0.18
CA VAL A 254 1.04 -11.04 -0.37
C VAL A 254 2.23 -11.98 -0.22
N SER A 255 2.00 -13.18 0.33
CA SER A 255 3.10 -14.09 0.68
C SER A 255 3.87 -14.61 -0.53
N HIS A 256 3.19 -14.88 -1.66
CA HIS A 256 3.79 -15.35 -2.92
C HIS A 256 2.77 -15.23 -4.08
N ASP A 257 3.20 -15.49 -5.32
CA ASP A 257 2.33 -15.54 -6.51
C ASP A 257 2.23 -16.98 -7.05
N PRO A 258 1.36 -17.83 -6.47
CA PRO A 258 1.21 -19.22 -6.93
C PRO A 258 0.45 -19.30 -8.26
N TYR A 259 -0.31 -18.27 -8.62
CA TYR A 259 -1.11 -18.22 -9.84
C TYR A 259 -0.31 -17.74 -11.06
N GLY A 260 0.84 -17.10 -10.81
CA GLY A 260 1.67 -16.51 -11.85
C GLY A 260 0.93 -15.41 -12.61
N ILE A 261 0.21 -14.55 -11.89
CA ILE A 261 -0.65 -13.48 -12.43
C ILE A 261 -0.06 -12.08 -12.23
N ASP A 262 1.26 -12.00 -12.07
CA ASP A 262 2.01 -10.74 -11.92
C ASP A 262 1.53 -9.99 -10.68
N LEU A 263 1.52 -10.67 -9.53
CA LEU A 263 1.18 -10.04 -8.25
C LEU A 263 2.34 -9.19 -7.73
N LYS A 264 2.01 -7.98 -7.27
CA LYS A 264 2.92 -7.17 -6.46
C LYS A 264 2.82 -7.64 -5.01
N LEU A 265 3.92 -8.21 -4.49
CA LEU A 265 3.93 -8.86 -3.18
C LEU A 265 3.90 -7.89 -1.99
N GLU A 266 4.30 -6.64 -2.19
CA GLU A 266 4.30 -5.63 -1.14
C GLU A 266 4.27 -4.25 -1.77
N HIS A 267 3.45 -3.34 -1.24
CA HIS A 267 3.49 -1.94 -1.65
C HIS A 267 2.86 -1.05 -0.59
N PHE A 268 3.64 -0.11 -0.05
CA PHE A 268 3.18 0.84 0.95
C PHE A 268 3.55 2.27 0.54
N HIS A 269 2.56 3.14 0.63
CA HIS A 269 2.77 4.59 0.57
C HIS A 269 2.58 5.18 1.96
N CYS A 270 3.21 6.34 2.19
CA CYS A 270 3.14 7.06 3.44
C CYS A 270 2.71 8.51 3.27
N TYR A 271 2.29 9.12 4.38
CA TYR A 271 1.92 10.51 4.50
C TYR A 271 2.17 11.00 5.94
N ASN A 272 2.28 12.31 6.15
CA ASN A 272 2.36 12.89 7.49
C ASN A 272 0.96 13.26 8.02
N GLU A 273 0.83 13.42 9.34
CA GLU A 273 -0.46 13.75 9.97
C GLU A 273 -1.06 15.07 9.45
N ALA A 274 -0.20 16.06 9.14
CA ALA A 274 -0.61 17.33 8.53
C ALA A 274 -1.11 17.18 7.07
N LYS A 275 -0.93 16.02 6.44
CA LYS A 275 -1.28 15.71 5.05
C LYS A 275 -0.64 16.68 4.03
N THR A 276 0.54 17.19 4.35
CA THR A 276 1.33 18.08 3.50
C THR A 276 2.45 17.35 2.74
N LEU A 277 2.77 16.12 3.15
CA LEU A 277 3.74 15.25 2.52
C LEU A 277 3.11 13.87 2.31
N ALA A 278 3.32 13.28 1.13
CA ALA A 278 2.95 11.91 0.81
C ALA A 278 3.90 11.32 -0.25
N GLY A 279 4.02 10.01 -0.30
CA GLY A 279 4.79 9.33 -1.34
C GLY A 279 5.01 7.84 -1.07
N HIS A 280 5.91 7.22 -1.83
CA HIS A 280 6.26 5.83 -1.67
C HIS A 280 7.20 5.64 -0.47
N PHE A 281 6.82 4.78 0.47
CA PHE A 281 7.56 4.58 1.70
C PHE A 281 8.74 3.62 1.50
N TYR A 282 9.92 3.99 2.01
CA TYR A 282 11.08 3.11 2.05
C TYR A 282 11.25 2.51 3.43
N TRP A 283 11.94 3.19 4.35
CA TRP A 283 12.29 2.71 5.68
C TRP A 283 12.57 3.89 6.61
N ASP A 284 12.68 3.64 7.91
CA ASP A 284 13.12 4.58 8.93
C ASP A 284 14.59 4.99 8.77
N THR A 285 14.97 6.18 9.19
CA THR A 285 16.34 6.73 9.03
C THR A 285 17.17 6.71 10.31
N ASP A 286 16.54 6.45 11.46
CA ASP A 286 17.15 6.17 12.76
C ASP A 286 16.67 4.77 13.23
N PRO A 287 17.38 3.68 12.85
CA PRO A 287 16.96 2.29 13.10
C PRO A 287 16.82 1.96 14.57
N GLU A 288 17.73 2.47 15.40
CA GLU A 288 17.76 2.14 16.82
C GLU A 288 16.56 2.74 17.58
N LYS A 289 16.01 3.86 17.10
CA LYS A 289 14.85 4.52 17.71
C LYS A 289 13.53 4.17 17.05
N ALA A 290 13.53 3.74 15.80
CA ALA A 290 12.32 3.47 15.04
C ALA A 290 11.35 2.56 15.81
N HIS A 291 10.10 3.01 15.92
CA HIS A 291 9.02 2.27 16.53
C HIS A 291 7.83 2.24 15.56
N TYR A 292 7.48 1.04 15.13
CA TYR A 292 6.39 0.80 14.21
C TYR A 292 5.23 0.14 14.93
N ARG A 293 4.03 0.65 14.69
CA ARG A 293 2.79 -0.07 14.99
C ARG A 293 1.97 -0.24 13.72
N LEU A 294 1.72 -1.49 13.33
CA LEU A 294 0.92 -1.84 12.17
C LEU A 294 -0.37 -2.53 12.60
N TYR A 295 -1.46 -2.24 11.90
CA TYR A 295 -2.74 -2.93 12.03
C TYR A 295 -3.06 -3.60 10.71
N LEU A 296 -3.11 -4.93 10.70
CA LEU A 296 -3.26 -5.73 9.49
C LEU A 296 -4.50 -6.60 9.58
N THR A 297 -5.18 -6.77 8.44
CA THR A 297 -6.30 -7.69 8.27
C THR A 297 -6.00 -8.67 7.14
N ALA A 298 -6.40 -9.92 7.29
CA ALA A 298 -6.30 -10.93 6.24
C ALA A 298 -7.48 -10.81 5.27
N ALA A 299 -7.19 -10.78 3.98
CA ALA A 299 -8.19 -10.86 2.93
C ALA A 299 -8.44 -12.33 2.55
N LYS A 300 -9.70 -12.68 2.31
CA LYS A 300 -10.09 -14.05 1.89
C LYS A 300 -9.97 -14.26 0.38
N SER A 301 -9.83 -13.17 -0.37
CA SER A 301 -9.71 -13.21 -1.82
C SER A 301 -8.82 -12.09 -2.34
N LEU A 302 -8.27 -12.33 -3.52
CA LEU A 302 -7.51 -11.41 -4.32
C LEU A 302 -8.30 -11.04 -5.57
N LEU A 303 -8.36 -9.75 -5.88
CA LEU A 303 -8.88 -9.24 -7.14
C LEU A 303 -7.71 -8.78 -7.99
N ARG A 304 -7.54 -9.37 -9.18
CA ARG A 304 -6.52 -8.96 -10.16
C ARG A 304 -7.16 -8.28 -11.35
N ILE A 305 -6.77 -7.03 -11.64
CA ILE A 305 -7.24 -6.24 -12.78
C ILE A 305 -6.08 -5.86 -13.70
N ASP A 306 -6.22 -6.12 -14.99
CA ASP A 306 -5.25 -5.75 -16.05
C ASP A 306 -3.80 -6.22 -15.79
N PRO A 307 -3.56 -7.53 -15.51
CA PRO A 307 -2.21 -8.02 -15.33
C PRO A 307 -1.39 -7.88 -16.60
N LYS A 308 -0.06 -7.74 -16.44
CA LYS A 308 0.83 -7.86 -17.58
C LYS A 308 0.63 -9.23 -18.21
N LYS A 309 0.33 -9.26 -19.51
CA LYS A 309 0.29 -10.52 -20.26
C LYS A 309 1.69 -11.13 -20.27
N LYS A 310 1.80 -12.40 -19.89
CA LYS A 310 3.01 -13.19 -20.16
C LYS A 310 3.20 -13.23 -21.68
N ALA A 311 4.42 -12.90 -22.12
CA ALA A 311 4.82 -12.98 -23.52
C ALA A 311 4.83 -14.43 -24.00
#